data_AF-A0A377HX72-F1
#
_entry.id   AF-A0A377HX72-F1
#
_cell.length_a   1.000
_cell.length_b   1.000
_cell.length_c   1.000
_cell.angle_alpha   90.00
_cell.angle_beta   90.00
_cell.angle_gamma   90.00
#
_symmetry.space_group_name_H-M   'P 1'
#
loop_
_entity.id
_entity.type
_entity.pdbx_description
1 polymer ?
#
loop_
_entity_poly.entity_id
_entity_poly.type
_entity_poly.pdbx_seq_one_letter_code
_entity_poly.pdbx_strand_id
1 'polypeptide(L)'
;MKNIMYSTEPIQLSLFALLSDLQILLSQSNFEYLSQKLPSALKPLLSQLSANDETLLEARKLALGNEPLSKNHSQLMAMFEQISLKNKTKTNLQYAYASKPLSPSSIFPEESVKNVEWQEGFVKGIDAIPTAHAQNLSLWLDHFDTLLQCYTANIPSQYDATISFYDFAKITSAFYVALTLADKQNSQPILLVQGDFFGIQDFIFSGGKKTNEQSAKLLRGRSFQVSLFTELASLKLLEKCGLPATSQVMNAAGKFLIIAPNTEQVKNTIQQIQTELNQWFIQNTYGLAGLGIALKEASPEQFMDKDKFAALRKSLFEQLEETKLQRLDLTQHTESVQEVDYSKGNCELNNYFPVYKENRSLISSDQVKIGELLAKKDRIIVCDYDSNIYQNNDTQSLEMNIFGYSIFFTNEQESTGDFGKLAKNHKIHRFWDFSLAQNTQQEIWNGYARRYMSKDTALF
;
A
#
# COMPACT_ATOMS: atom_id res chain seq x y z
N MET A 1 -6.78 28.05 -0.16
CA MET A 1 -7.17 26.72 0.34
C MET A 1 -6.69 26.60 1.77
N LYS A 2 -7.59 26.42 2.74
CA LYS A 2 -7.19 26.12 4.13
C LYS A 2 -6.48 24.77 4.12
N ASN A 3 -5.24 24.72 4.60
CA ASN A 3 -4.59 23.47 4.97
C ASN A 3 -5.54 22.76 5.94
N ILE A 4 -6.20 21.70 5.49
CA ILE A 4 -6.83 20.75 6.39
C ILE A 4 -5.66 20.14 7.14
N MET A 5 -5.40 20.60 8.36
CA MET A 5 -4.48 19.89 9.25
C MET A 5 -5.10 18.51 9.45
N TYR A 6 -4.52 17.51 8.78
CA TYR A 6 -4.89 16.12 8.98
C TYR A 6 -4.82 15.81 10.47
N SER A 7 -5.90 15.26 11.04
CA SER A 7 -5.85 14.75 12.41
C SER A 7 -4.76 13.69 12.49
N THR A 8 -3.82 13.85 13.41
CA THR A 8 -2.77 12.86 13.64
C THR A 8 -3.26 11.70 14.52
N GLU A 9 -4.47 11.80 15.06
CA GLU A 9 -5.06 10.80 15.95
C GLU A 9 -5.14 9.40 15.33
N PRO A 10 -5.63 9.20 14.09
CA PRO A 10 -5.65 7.87 13.48
C PRO A 10 -4.25 7.26 13.29
N ILE A 11 -3.24 8.09 13.02
CA ILE A 11 -1.84 7.68 12.93
C ILE A 11 -1.31 7.29 14.32
N GLN A 12 -1.66 8.05 15.36
CA GLN A 12 -1.30 7.72 16.75
C GLN A 12 -1.96 6.41 17.21
N LEU A 13 -3.24 6.18 16.88
CA LEU A 13 -3.94 4.92 17.17
C LEU A 13 -3.28 3.74 16.46
N SER A 14 -2.94 3.90 15.18
CA SER A 14 -2.21 2.88 14.43
C SER A 14 -0.89 2.52 15.14
N LEU A 15 -0.13 3.52 15.56
CA LEU A 15 1.16 3.32 16.20
C LEU A 15 1.03 2.78 17.63
N PHE A 16 -0.04 3.12 18.34
CA PHE A 16 -0.35 2.54 19.64
C PHE A 16 -0.44 1.02 19.52
N ALA A 17 -1.26 0.52 18.59
CA ALA A 17 -1.41 -0.91 18.36
C ALA A 17 -0.08 -1.58 17.99
N LEU A 18 0.65 -1.03 17.02
CA LEU A 18 1.95 -1.57 16.58
C LEU A 18 2.99 -1.61 17.72
N LEU A 19 3.11 -0.53 18.50
CA LEU A 19 4.06 -0.44 19.59
C LEU A 19 3.66 -1.35 20.77
N SER A 20 2.37 -1.50 21.05
CA SER A 20 1.89 -2.45 22.06
C SER A 20 2.22 -3.90 21.70
N ASP A 21 2.12 -4.29 20.43
CA ASP A 21 2.52 -5.64 20.00
C ASP A 21 4.05 -5.81 20.00
N LEU A 22 4.80 -4.79 19.58
CA LEU A 22 6.27 -4.80 19.64
C LEU A 22 6.81 -4.86 21.07
N GLN A 23 6.13 -4.22 22.04
CA GLN A 23 6.52 -4.25 23.44
C GLN A 23 6.51 -5.66 24.03
N ILE A 24 5.62 -6.53 23.54
CA ILE A 24 5.53 -7.93 23.98
C ILE A 24 6.67 -8.75 23.36
N LEU A 25 7.08 -8.42 22.14
CA LEU A 25 8.02 -9.22 21.37
C LEU A 25 9.50 -8.83 21.59
N LEU A 26 9.78 -7.54 21.76
CA LEU A 26 11.14 -7.02 21.92
C LEU A 26 11.66 -7.20 23.35
N SER A 27 12.97 -7.38 23.49
CA SER A 27 13.62 -7.26 24.81
C SER A 27 13.45 -5.84 25.35
N GLN A 28 13.50 -5.69 26.68
CA GLN A 28 13.35 -4.38 27.33
C GLN A 28 14.35 -3.35 26.78
N SER A 29 15.62 -3.71 26.61
CA SER A 29 16.65 -2.81 26.07
C SER A 29 16.36 -2.39 24.62
N ASN A 30 15.88 -3.31 23.79
CA ASN A 30 15.53 -3.03 22.40
C ASN A 30 14.29 -2.14 22.30
N PHE A 31 13.28 -2.38 23.15
CA PHE A 31 12.10 -1.53 23.20
C PHE A 31 12.40 -0.11 23.73
N GLU A 32 13.27 0.02 24.73
CA GLU A 32 13.75 1.32 25.23
C GLU A 32 14.50 2.09 24.13
N TYR A 33 15.36 1.41 23.38
CA TYR A 33 16.05 2.03 22.24
C TYR A 33 15.07 2.52 21.17
N LEU A 34 14.14 1.66 20.75
CA LEU A 34 13.07 2.02 19.80
C LEU A 34 12.31 3.27 20.26
N SER A 35 11.90 3.28 21.54
CA SER A 35 11.13 4.35 22.17
C SER A 35 11.87 5.70 22.15
N GLN A 36 13.19 5.70 22.30
CA GLN A 36 14.00 6.92 22.24
C GLN A 36 14.06 7.54 20.84
N LYS A 37 13.97 6.71 19.80
CA LYS A 37 14.09 7.09 18.39
C LYS A 37 12.76 7.48 17.74
N LEU A 38 11.63 7.26 18.42
CA LEU A 38 10.33 7.70 17.92
C LEU A 38 10.26 9.24 17.76
N PRO A 39 9.55 9.72 16.72
CA PRO A 39 9.17 11.13 16.58
C PRO A 39 8.63 11.73 17.88
N SER A 40 8.98 12.99 18.16
CA SER A 40 8.60 13.68 19.41
C SER A 40 7.09 13.69 19.67
N ALA A 41 6.28 13.81 18.61
CA ALA A 41 4.83 13.78 18.67
C ALA A 41 4.24 12.44 19.13
N LEU A 42 5.03 11.36 19.10
CA LEU A 42 4.62 10.02 19.52
C LEU A 42 5.10 9.67 20.93
N LYS A 43 6.03 10.44 21.51
CA LYS A 43 6.55 10.18 22.85
C LYS A 43 5.48 10.16 23.95
N PRO A 44 4.44 11.03 23.94
CA PRO A 44 3.36 10.95 24.92
C PRO A 44 2.62 9.61 24.91
N LEU A 45 2.51 8.97 23.74
CA LEU A 45 1.82 7.70 23.54
C LEU A 45 2.46 6.56 24.35
N LEU A 46 3.78 6.60 24.53
CA LEU A 46 4.53 5.56 25.25
C LEU A 46 4.04 5.36 26.69
N SER A 47 3.63 6.45 27.35
CA SER A 47 3.11 6.40 28.71
C SER A 47 1.70 5.79 28.82
N GLN A 48 0.99 5.72 27.68
CA GLN A 48 -0.38 5.23 27.59
C GLN A 48 -0.45 3.78 27.12
N LEU A 49 0.65 3.22 26.61
CA LEU A 49 0.69 1.86 26.10
C LEU A 49 0.17 0.88 27.16
N SER A 50 -0.89 0.17 26.81
CA SER A 50 -1.52 -0.82 27.67
C SER A 50 -1.85 -2.05 26.84
N ALA A 51 -1.24 -3.18 27.21
CA ALA A 51 -1.59 -4.47 26.61
C ALA A 51 -3.05 -4.88 26.92
N ASN A 52 -3.67 -4.25 27.93
CA ASN A 52 -5.02 -4.54 28.42
C ASN A 52 -6.08 -3.57 27.87
N ASP A 53 -5.75 -2.72 26.90
CA ASP A 53 -6.77 -1.92 26.22
C ASP A 53 -7.83 -2.85 25.59
N GLU A 54 -9.10 -2.65 25.97
CA GLU A 54 -10.19 -3.56 25.58
C GLU A 54 -10.41 -3.58 24.06
N THR A 55 -10.29 -2.41 23.41
CA THR A 55 -10.48 -2.27 21.96
C THR A 55 -9.32 -2.92 21.21
N LEU A 56 -8.09 -2.78 21.72
CA LEU A 56 -6.92 -3.46 21.16
C LEU A 56 -7.03 -4.98 21.32
N LEU A 57 -7.50 -5.48 22.46
CA LEU A 57 -7.74 -6.90 22.67
C LEU A 57 -8.81 -7.44 21.72
N GLU A 58 -9.86 -6.67 21.45
CA GLU A 58 -10.85 -7.01 20.42
C GLU A 58 -10.23 -7.04 19.03
N ALA A 59 -9.47 -6.00 18.64
CA ALA A 59 -8.78 -5.95 17.35
C ALA A 59 -7.84 -7.13 17.12
N ARG A 60 -7.09 -7.55 18.14
CA ARG A 60 -6.23 -8.75 18.09
C ARG A 60 -7.04 -10.03 17.85
N LYS A 61 -8.21 -10.16 18.49
CA LYS A 61 -9.12 -11.30 18.26
C LYS A 61 -9.64 -11.31 16.82
N LEU A 62 -10.02 -10.16 16.27
CA LEU A 62 -10.48 -10.07 14.88
C LEU A 62 -9.38 -10.42 13.87
N ALA A 63 -8.12 -10.06 14.17
CA ALA A 63 -6.98 -10.43 13.32
C ALA A 63 -6.71 -11.95 13.29
N LEU A 64 -7.07 -12.68 14.34
CA LEU A 64 -6.78 -14.12 14.50
C LEU A 64 -7.97 -15.02 14.21
N GLY A 65 -9.18 -14.54 14.46
CA GLY A 65 -10.38 -15.34 14.53
C GLY A 65 -10.45 -16.21 15.79
N ASN A 66 -11.16 -17.34 15.70
CA ASN A 66 -11.37 -18.28 16.82
C ASN A 66 -10.18 -19.21 17.12
N GLU A 67 -8.98 -18.95 16.59
CA GLU A 67 -7.81 -19.80 16.86
C GLU A 67 -7.39 -19.67 18.34
N PRO A 68 -7.22 -20.79 19.06
CA PRO A 68 -6.82 -20.75 20.46
C PRO A 68 -5.41 -20.15 20.58
N LEU A 69 -5.16 -19.44 21.68
CA LEU A 69 -3.80 -19.04 22.09
C LEU A 69 -2.90 -20.28 22.14
N SER A 70 -2.08 -20.43 21.09
CA SER A 70 -1.13 -21.50 20.92
C SER A 70 0.15 -21.23 21.74
N LYS A 71 0.94 -22.28 21.98
CA LYS A 71 2.27 -22.14 22.61
C LYS A 71 3.19 -21.33 21.70
N ASN A 72 4.12 -20.57 22.29
CA ASN A 72 5.19 -19.84 21.59
C ASN A 72 5.75 -20.62 20.39
N HIS A 73 5.49 -20.13 19.19
CA HIS A 73 6.06 -20.65 17.97
C HIS A 73 7.48 -20.12 17.81
N SER A 74 8.45 -21.01 17.65
CA SER A 74 9.84 -20.62 17.44
C SER A 74 10.13 -20.20 16.00
N GLN A 75 9.31 -20.64 15.04
CA GLN A 75 9.55 -20.49 13.61
C GLN A 75 8.24 -20.24 12.85
N LEU A 76 8.32 -19.43 11.79
CA LEU A 76 7.23 -19.24 10.84
C LEU A 76 7.26 -20.38 9.83
N MET A 77 6.18 -21.16 9.77
CA MET A 77 6.03 -22.31 8.89
C MET A 77 5.41 -21.89 7.55
N ALA A 78 5.76 -22.61 6.49
CA ALA A 78 5.25 -22.36 5.15
C ALA A 78 3.75 -22.68 5.05
N MET A 79 2.92 -21.63 4.95
CA MET A 79 1.45 -21.78 4.81
C MET A 79 1.06 -22.65 3.61
N PHE A 80 1.81 -22.58 2.50
CA PHE A 80 1.51 -23.33 1.28
C PHE A 80 1.59 -24.86 1.45
N GLU A 81 2.33 -25.37 2.46
CA GLU A 81 2.35 -26.80 2.75
C GLU A 81 0.99 -27.35 3.20
N GLN A 82 0.11 -26.49 3.72
CA GLN A 82 -1.24 -26.89 4.13
C GLN A 82 -2.12 -27.23 2.91
N ILE A 83 -1.78 -26.74 1.72
CA ILE A 83 -2.54 -26.96 0.49
C ILE A 83 -2.33 -28.40 0.00
N SER A 84 -3.42 -29.16 -0.11
CA SER A 84 -3.41 -30.57 -0.49
C SER A 84 -4.51 -30.87 -1.50
N LEU A 85 -4.14 -31.54 -2.59
CA LEU A 85 -5.10 -32.03 -3.60
C LEU A 85 -5.99 -33.17 -3.06
N LYS A 86 -5.62 -33.81 -1.95
CA LYS A 86 -6.31 -35.00 -1.40
C LYS A 86 -7.34 -34.67 -0.30
N ASN A 87 -7.89 -33.46 -0.29
CA ASN A 87 -8.95 -32.99 0.64
C ASN A 87 -8.63 -33.09 2.14
N LYS A 88 -7.37 -33.28 2.53
CA LYS A 88 -6.94 -33.18 3.93
C LYS A 88 -5.86 -32.12 4.05
N THR A 89 -6.15 -31.07 4.82
CA THR A 89 -5.18 -30.05 5.20
C THR A 89 -3.98 -30.72 5.87
N LYS A 90 -2.78 -30.50 5.33
CA LYS A 90 -1.56 -31.08 5.91
C LYS A 90 -1.24 -30.30 7.20
N THR A 91 -1.13 -31.00 8.32
CA THR A 91 -0.84 -30.39 9.64
C THR A 91 0.63 -30.52 10.04
N ASN A 92 1.36 -31.49 9.49
CA ASN A 92 2.78 -31.67 9.75
C ASN A 92 3.61 -30.87 8.72
N LEU A 93 3.91 -29.62 9.06
CA LEU A 93 4.67 -28.69 8.23
C LEU A 93 6.17 -28.94 8.44
N GLN A 94 6.94 -28.96 7.35
CA GLN A 94 8.37 -29.30 7.34
C GLN A 94 9.26 -28.11 6.96
N TYR A 95 8.73 -27.15 6.22
CA TYR A 95 9.46 -25.99 5.73
C TYR A 95 9.12 -24.77 6.58
N ALA A 96 10.15 -24.05 6.99
CA ALA A 96 10.05 -22.86 7.79
C ALA A 96 10.87 -21.72 7.19
N TYR A 97 10.49 -20.49 7.48
CA TYR A 97 11.26 -19.30 7.14
C TYR A 97 12.30 -19.04 8.22
N ALA A 98 13.54 -18.76 7.80
CA ALA A 98 14.56 -18.32 8.73
C ALA A 98 14.18 -16.94 9.28
N SER A 99 14.32 -16.72 10.59
CA SER A 99 14.12 -15.43 11.27
C SER A 99 15.17 -14.38 10.85
N LYS A 100 15.24 -14.07 9.56
CA LYS A 100 16.17 -13.15 8.92
C LYS A 100 15.38 -12.02 8.28
N PRO A 101 15.98 -10.83 8.14
CA PRO A 101 15.37 -9.75 7.40
C PRO A 101 15.10 -10.15 5.95
N LEU A 102 14.11 -9.52 5.33
CA LEU A 102 13.74 -9.76 3.94
C LEU A 102 14.91 -9.45 3.00
N SER A 103 15.24 -10.44 2.16
CA SER A 103 16.20 -10.40 1.08
C SER A 103 15.69 -11.34 -0.03
N PRO A 104 16.22 -11.27 -1.27
CA PRO A 104 15.83 -12.22 -2.31
C PRO A 104 16.02 -13.71 -1.93
N SER A 105 16.94 -14.03 -1.02
CA SER A 105 17.15 -15.39 -0.52
C SER A 105 16.22 -15.77 0.63
N SER A 106 15.91 -14.85 1.55
CA SER A 106 15.18 -15.17 2.78
C SER A 106 13.65 -15.32 2.60
N ILE A 107 13.12 -15.01 1.42
CA ILE A 107 11.71 -15.21 1.09
C ILE A 107 11.36 -16.68 0.81
N PHE A 108 12.36 -17.57 0.72
CA PHE A 108 12.13 -18.99 0.49
C PHE A 108 12.23 -19.77 1.81
N PRO A 109 11.27 -20.66 2.12
CA PRO A 109 11.34 -21.48 3.31
C PRO A 109 12.27 -22.71 3.09
N GLU A 110 12.89 -23.19 4.17
CA GLU A 110 13.85 -24.31 4.16
C GLU A 110 13.44 -25.37 5.20
N GLU A 111 13.87 -26.62 5.03
CA GLU A 111 13.54 -27.72 5.97
C GLU A 111 14.22 -27.59 7.34
N SER A 112 15.33 -26.87 7.41
CA SER A 112 16.14 -26.71 8.62
C SER A 112 16.66 -25.29 8.71
N VAL A 113 15.88 -24.42 9.36
CA VAL A 113 16.25 -23.03 9.57
C VAL A 113 16.84 -22.82 10.96
N LYS A 114 17.89 -22.01 11.01
CA LYS A 114 18.41 -21.47 12.27
C LYS A 114 17.75 -20.14 12.56
N ASN A 115 17.25 -19.97 13.78
CA ASN A 115 16.77 -18.69 14.24
C ASN A 115 17.97 -17.74 14.38
N VAL A 116 17.86 -16.57 13.79
CA VAL A 116 18.85 -15.49 13.89
C VAL A 116 18.24 -14.39 14.76
N GLU A 117 19.10 -13.67 15.48
CA GLU A 117 18.70 -12.51 16.26
C GLU A 117 18.37 -11.34 15.33
N TRP A 118 17.07 -11.13 15.08
CA TRP A 118 16.56 -10.08 14.20
C TRP A 118 16.35 -8.74 14.92
N GLN A 119 16.18 -8.77 16.25
CA GLN A 119 15.77 -7.59 17.03
C GLN A 119 16.80 -6.46 16.94
N GLU A 120 18.10 -6.77 17.04
CA GLU A 120 19.16 -5.78 16.90
C GLU A 120 19.14 -5.07 15.55
N GLY A 121 18.93 -5.84 14.47
CA GLY A 121 18.82 -5.30 13.12
C GLY A 121 17.60 -4.38 12.99
N PHE A 122 16.46 -4.79 13.54
CA PHE A 122 15.23 -3.98 13.54
C PHE A 122 15.42 -2.64 14.27
N VAL A 123 15.93 -2.67 15.51
CA VAL A 123 16.09 -1.45 16.29
C VAL A 123 17.17 -0.54 15.71
N LYS A 124 18.28 -1.07 15.19
CA LYS A 124 19.28 -0.25 14.47
C LYS A 124 18.72 0.29 13.14
N GLY A 125 17.84 -0.47 12.49
CA GLY A 125 17.19 -0.10 11.23
C GLY A 125 16.36 1.18 11.31
N ILE A 126 15.83 1.54 12.49
CA ILE A 126 15.09 2.80 12.67
C ILE A 126 15.96 4.04 12.42
N ASP A 127 17.27 3.95 12.67
CA ASP A 127 18.21 5.06 12.48
C ASP A 127 18.44 5.38 11.00
N ALA A 128 18.09 4.45 10.11
CA ALA A 128 18.14 4.68 8.68
C ALA A 128 16.98 5.56 8.18
N ILE A 129 15.88 5.69 8.95
CA ILE A 129 14.76 6.56 8.56
C ILE A 129 15.24 8.02 8.56
N PRO A 130 15.08 8.78 7.46
CA PRO A 130 15.53 10.16 7.41
C PRO A 130 14.94 11.02 8.53
N THR A 131 15.79 11.61 9.37
CA THR A 131 15.37 12.43 10.52
C THR A 131 14.45 13.59 10.11
N ALA A 132 14.63 14.12 8.89
CA ALA A 132 13.78 15.17 8.38
C ALA A 132 12.33 14.74 8.14
N HIS A 133 12.08 13.44 7.91
CA HIS A 133 10.74 12.90 7.66
C HIS A 133 9.94 12.69 8.94
N ALA A 134 10.60 12.63 10.10
CA ALA A 134 9.93 12.45 11.41
C ALA A 134 8.92 13.55 11.76
N GLN A 135 8.98 14.72 11.09
CA GLN A 135 7.99 15.80 11.28
C GLN A 135 6.69 15.58 10.50
N ASN A 136 6.69 14.70 9.49
CA ASN A 136 5.50 14.27 8.77
C ASN A 136 5.20 12.82 9.20
N LEU A 137 4.30 12.68 10.18
CA LEU A 137 4.01 11.38 10.80
C LEU A 137 3.44 10.36 9.81
N SER A 138 2.66 10.78 8.81
CA SER A 138 2.14 9.87 7.80
C SER A 138 3.27 9.29 6.94
N LEU A 139 4.22 10.14 6.55
CA LEU A 139 5.38 9.71 5.76
C LEU A 139 6.32 8.82 6.58
N TRP A 140 6.58 9.21 7.84
CA TRP A 140 7.38 8.42 8.75
C TRP A 140 6.74 7.05 9.05
N LEU A 141 5.41 6.98 9.23
CA LEU A 141 4.69 5.72 9.42
C LEU A 141 4.87 4.77 8.23
N ASP A 142 4.91 5.29 7.00
CA ASP A 142 5.13 4.47 5.80
C ASP A 142 6.54 3.83 5.79
N HIS A 143 7.54 4.60 6.23
CA HIS A 143 8.90 4.08 6.43
C HIS A 143 8.94 3.03 7.54
N PHE A 144 8.28 3.30 8.66
CA PHE A 144 8.21 2.40 9.79
C PHE A 144 7.46 1.08 9.47
N ASP A 145 6.35 1.14 8.71
CA ASP A 145 5.63 -0.06 8.24
C ASP A 145 6.55 -0.96 7.39
N THR A 146 7.35 -0.35 6.51
CA THR A 146 8.31 -1.10 5.70
C THR A 146 9.44 -1.67 6.55
N LEU A 147 9.97 -0.93 7.53
CA LEU A 147 10.97 -1.45 8.47
C LEU A 147 10.42 -2.68 9.21
N LEU A 148 9.18 -2.56 9.71
CA LEU A 148 8.49 -3.65 10.40
C LEU A 148 8.36 -4.87 9.49
N GLN A 149 7.91 -4.69 8.25
CA GLN A 149 7.83 -5.74 7.25
C GLN A 149 9.18 -6.42 7.02
N CYS A 150 10.23 -5.62 6.81
CA CYS A 150 11.55 -6.14 6.48
C CYS A 150 12.11 -7.05 7.57
N TYR A 151 11.91 -6.73 8.85
CA TYR A 151 12.50 -7.51 9.94
C TYR A 151 11.56 -8.53 10.57
N THR A 152 10.23 -8.39 10.39
CA THR A 152 9.25 -9.21 11.12
C THR A 152 8.32 -10.06 10.25
N ALA A 153 8.41 -9.97 8.92
CA ALA A 153 7.62 -10.81 8.01
C ALA A 153 7.98 -12.31 8.10
N ASN A 154 9.20 -12.65 8.49
CA ASN A 154 9.65 -14.03 8.68
C ASN A 154 9.62 -14.48 10.15
N ILE A 155 8.92 -13.73 11.02
CA ILE A 155 8.76 -14.05 12.44
C ILE A 155 7.34 -14.56 12.63
N PRO A 156 7.13 -15.70 13.32
CA PRO A 156 5.78 -16.19 13.57
C PRO A 156 5.03 -15.23 14.49
N SER A 157 3.73 -15.10 14.27
CA SER A 157 2.84 -14.51 15.25
C SER A 157 2.85 -15.35 16.54
N GLN A 158 2.47 -14.75 17.67
CA GLN A 158 2.37 -15.47 18.95
C GLN A 158 1.26 -16.52 18.96
N TYR A 159 0.38 -16.50 17.97
CA TYR A 159 -0.90 -17.20 17.98
C TYR A 159 -0.95 -18.35 16.97
N ASP A 160 -0.33 -18.17 15.81
CA ASP A 160 -0.31 -19.17 14.74
C ASP A 160 1.07 -19.19 14.05
N ALA A 161 1.61 -20.39 13.86
CA ALA A 161 2.92 -20.62 13.25
C ALA A 161 2.99 -20.27 11.76
N THR A 162 1.87 -20.09 11.08
CA THR A 162 1.78 -19.77 9.64
C THR A 162 1.41 -18.33 9.35
N ILE A 163 1.08 -17.55 10.38
CA ILE A 163 0.79 -16.12 10.28
C ILE A 163 2.05 -15.37 10.70
N SER A 164 2.53 -14.45 9.87
CA SER A 164 3.67 -13.60 10.22
C SER A 164 3.29 -12.58 11.30
N PHE A 165 4.26 -12.18 12.13
CA PHE A 165 4.07 -11.11 13.10
C PHE A 165 3.72 -9.80 12.39
N TYR A 166 4.36 -9.51 11.26
CA TYR A 166 4.07 -8.32 10.45
C TYR A 166 2.59 -8.25 10.05
N ASP A 167 2.07 -9.31 9.42
CA ASP A 167 0.69 -9.34 8.93
C ASP A 167 -0.29 -9.23 10.10
N PHE A 168 -0.04 -9.97 11.20
CA PHE A 168 -0.84 -9.90 12.41
C PHE A 168 -0.88 -8.47 12.98
N ALA A 169 0.28 -7.83 13.17
CA ALA A 169 0.38 -6.50 13.77
C ALA A 169 -0.26 -5.43 12.88
N LYS A 170 -0.08 -5.53 11.55
CA LYS A 170 -0.67 -4.60 10.58
C LYS A 170 -2.20 -4.72 10.54
N ILE A 171 -2.74 -5.93 10.48
CA ILE A 171 -4.18 -6.17 10.50
C ILE A 171 -4.79 -5.74 11.84
N THR A 172 -4.13 -6.05 12.96
CA THR A 172 -4.54 -5.59 14.29
C THR A 172 -4.60 -4.07 14.37
N SER A 173 -3.57 -3.39 13.85
CA SER A 173 -3.53 -1.92 13.77
C SER A 173 -4.70 -1.35 12.98
N ALA A 174 -5.01 -1.95 11.82
CA ALA A 174 -6.13 -1.55 10.98
C ALA A 174 -7.49 -1.72 11.68
N PHE A 175 -7.73 -2.87 12.35
CA PHE A 175 -8.94 -3.10 13.14
C PHE A 175 -9.03 -2.15 14.34
N TYR A 176 -7.93 -1.92 15.05
CA TYR A 176 -7.91 -1.03 16.22
C TYR A 176 -8.32 0.40 15.85
N VAL A 177 -7.78 0.92 14.74
CA VAL A 177 -8.17 2.23 14.20
C VAL A 177 -9.66 2.24 13.82
N ALA A 178 -10.13 1.22 13.10
CA ALA A 178 -11.53 1.14 12.68
C ALA A 178 -12.50 1.06 13.86
N LEU A 179 -12.24 0.21 14.85
CA LEU A 179 -13.09 0.05 16.03
C LEU A 179 -13.09 1.30 16.92
N THR A 180 -11.94 1.94 17.10
CA THR A 180 -11.81 3.12 17.95
C THR A 180 -12.54 4.34 17.38
N LEU A 181 -12.50 4.51 16.05
CA LEU A 181 -13.10 5.65 15.34
C LEU A 181 -14.55 5.40 14.89
N ALA A 182 -15.06 4.17 15.03
CA ALA A 182 -16.44 3.84 14.72
C ALA A 182 -17.41 4.38 15.79
N ASP A 183 -18.68 4.51 15.41
CA ASP A 183 -19.73 4.74 16.39
C ASP A 183 -19.92 3.49 17.27
N LYS A 184 -19.77 3.65 18.58
CA LYS A 184 -19.90 2.56 19.57
C LYS A 184 -21.27 1.87 19.56
N GLN A 185 -22.30 2.52 19.02
CA GLN A 185 -23.65 1.94 18.91
C GLN A 185 -23.88 1.17 17.61
N ASN A 186 -22.96 1.26 16.65
CA ASN A 186 -23.08 0.58 15.36
C ASN A 186 -22.78 -0.91 15.52
N SER A 187 -23.75 -1.77 15.17
CA SER A 187 -23.57 -3.24 15.18
C SER A 187 -22.61 -3.75 14.10
N GLN A 188 -22.29 -2.92 13.11
CA GLN A 188 -21.34 -3.19 12.04
C GLN A 188 -20.28 -2.09 11.98
N PRO A 189 -19.43 -1.92 13.02
CA PRO A 189 -18.50 -0.79 13.13
C PRO A 189 -17.40 -0.78 12.07
N ILE A 190 -17.24 -1.87 11.30
CA ILE A 190 -16.15 -2.03 10.33
C ILE A 190 -16.70 -1.87 8.91
N LEU A 191 -15.97 -1.14 8.08
CA LEU A 191 -16.23 -0.98 6.65
C LEU A 191 -15.04 -1.55 5.87
N LEU A 192 -15.29 -2.59 5.07
CA LEU A 192 -14.35 -3.10 4.09
C LEU A 192 -14.49 -2.29 2.80
N VAL A 193 -13.39 -1.71 2.34
CA VAL A 193 -13.33 -0.89 1.13
C VAL A 193 -12.39 -1.58 0.14
N GLN A 194 -12.95 -2.17 -0.92
CA GLN A 194 -12.18 -2.88 -1.94
C GLN A 194 -12.16 -2.12 -3.25
N GLY A 195 -10.98 -1.72 -3.70
CA GLY A 195 -10.77 -1.15 -5.02
C GLY A 195 -10.30 -2.21 -6.02
N ASP A 196 -10.76 -2.11 -7.28
CA ASP A 196 -10.33 -2.97 -8.38
C ASP A 196 -10.20 -2.17 -9.67
N PHE A 197 -9.01 -2.21 -10.26
CA PHE A 197 -8.70 -1.61 -11.55
C PHE A 197 -9.23 -2.52 -12.67
N PHE A 198 -10.09 -1.99 -13.52
CA PHE A 198 -10.64 -2.71 -14.67
C PHE A 198 -10.05 -2.21 -15.99
N GLY A 199 -10.10 -3.06 -17.02
CA GLY A 199 -9.52 -2.76 -18.33
C GLY A 199 -8.00 -2.93 -18.40
N ILE A 200 -7.39 -3.67 -17.46
CA ILE A 200 -5.92 -3.90 -17.42
C ILE A 200 -5.38 -4.40 -18.77
N GLN A 201 -6.04 -5.39 -19.36
CA GLN A 201 -5.61 -5.99 -20.62
C GLN A 201 -5.66 -4.99 -21.77
N ASP A 202 -6.80 -4.31 -21.94
CA ASP A 202 -6.98 -3.29 -22.99
C ASP A 202 -6.01 -2.13 -22.81
N PHE A 203 -5.78 -1.72 -21.56
CA PHE A 203 -4.86 -0.64 -21.22
C PHE A 203 -3.41 -0.99 -21.56
N ILE A 204 -2.93 -2.17 -21.10
CA ILE A 204 -1.55 -2.62 -21.29
C ILE A 204 -1.25 -2.93 -22.76
N PHE A 205 -2.17 -3.60 -23.45
CA PHE A 205 -1.96 -4.08 -24.82
C PHE A 205 -2.53 -3.16 -25.92
N SER A 206 -2.98 -1.95 -25.56
CA SER A 206 -3.46 -0.95 -26.53
C SER A 206 -2.44 -0.65 -27.65
N GLY A 207 -2.84 -0.87 -28.90
CA GLY A 207 -1.94 -0.81 -30.06
C GLY A 207 -1.82 0.58 -30.71
N GLY A 208 -0.70 0.79 -31.41
CA GLY A 208 -0.39 1.97 -32.24
C GLY A 208 0.60 1.61 -33.34
N LYS A 209 0.77 2.48 -34.35
CA LYS A 209 1.61 2.20 -35.54
C LYS A 209 3.08 1.89 -35.20
N LYS A 210 3.61 2.38 -34.08
CA LYS A 210 5.02 2.22 -33.66
C LYS A 210 5.23 1.51 -32.32
N THR A 211 4.27 0.73 -31.84
CA THR A 211 4.41 0.01 -30.56
C THR A 211 5.58 -0.97 -30.53
N ASN A 212 6.07 -1.43 -31.69
CA ASN A 212 7.14 -2.42 -31.79
C ASN A 212 8.55 -1.84 -31.57
N GLU A 213 8.78 -0.55 -31.82
CA GLU A 213 10.13 0.06 -31.74
C GLU A 213 10.59 0.32 -30.29
N GLN A 214 9.66 0.44 -29.35
CA GLN A 214 9.91 0.74 -27.92
C GLN A 214 9.13 -0.21 -26.99
N SER A 215 8.82 -1.41 -27.46
CA SER A 215 7.85 -2.33 -26.85
C SER A 215 8.15 -2.66 -25.38
N ALA A 216 9.40 -2.96 -25.03
CA ALA A 216 9.77 -3.32 -23.66
C ALA A 216 9.62 -2.15 -22.67
N LYS A 217 10.05 -0.93 -23.05
CA LYS A 217 9.87 0.27 -22.22
C LYS A 217 8.39 0.58 -22.06
N LEU A 218 7.64 0.55 -23.15
CA LEU A 218 6.21 0.86 -23.15
C LEU A 218 5.41 -0.14 -22.31
N LEU A 219 5.69 -1.44 -22.45
CA LEU A 219 5.03 -2.50 -21.69
C LEU A 219 5.30 -2.37 -20.18
N ARG A 220 6.57 -2.17 -19.80
CA ARG A 220 6.95 -1.91 -18.40
C ARG A 220 6.24 -0.66 -17.87
N GLY A 221 6.24 0.42 -18.66
CA GLY A 221 5.59 1.67 -18.32
C GLY A 221 4.08 1.52 -18.06
N ARG A 222 3.37 0.82 -18.95
CA ARG A 222 1.93 0.55 -18.82
C ARG A 222 1.59 -0.35 -17.65
N SER A 223 2.36 -1.44 -17.47
CA SER A 223 2.17 -2.37 -16.35
C SER A 223 2.36 -1.66 -15.01
N PHE A 224 3.43 -0.88 -14.88
CA PHE A 224 3.66 -0.07 -13.69
C PHE A 224 2.57 0.98 -13.48
N GLN A 225 2.08 1.62 -14.56
CA GLN A 225 1.07 2.67 -14.45
C GLN A 225 -0.26 2.16 -13.86
N VAL A 226 -0.62 0.89 -14.08
CA VAL A 226 -1.78 0.26 -13.41
C VAL A 226 -1.58 0.21 -11.89
N SER A 227 -0.41 -0.24 -11.44
CA SER A 227 -0.06 -0.24 -10.02
C SER A 227 -0.02 1.17 -9.45
N LEU A 228 0.55 2.13 -10.18
CA LEU A 228 0.61 3.54 -9.78
C LEU A 228 -0.80 4.13 -9.60
N PHE A 229 -1.71 3.91 -10.55
CA PHE A 229 -3.10 4.39 -10.42
C PHE A 229 -3.79 3.78 -9.21
N THR A 230 -3.58 2.49 -8.96
CA THR A 230 -4.16 1.79 -7.82
C THR A 230 -3.62 2.33 -6.49
N GLU A 231 -2.30 2.52 -6.38
CA GLU A 231 -1.64 3.14 -5.23
C GLU A 231 -2.14 4.56 -4.97
N LEU A 232 -2.22 5.40 -6.00
CA LEU A 232 -2.65 6.79 -5.85
C LEU A 232 -4.15 6.93 -5.53
N ALA A 233 -5.00 6.05 -6.06
CA ALA A 233 -6.41 6.01 -5.68
C ALA A 233 -6.57 5.60 -4.21
N SER A 234 -5.81 4.59 -3.76
CA SER A 234 -5.82 4.18 -2.36
C SER A 234 -5.26 5.26 -1.43
N LEU A 235 -4.19 5.97 -1.85
CA LEU A 235 -3.61 7.10 -1.13
C LEU A 235 -4.65 8.19 -0.93
N LYS A 236 -5.37 8.55 -2.00
CA LYS A 236 -6.42 9.56 -1.96
C LYS A 236 -7.54 9.19 -1.00
N LEU A 237 -7.97 7.92 -1.01
CA LEU A 237 -8.96 7.39 -0.06
C LEU A 237 -8.48 7.52 1.38
N LEU A 238 -7.26 7.06 1.67
CA LEU A 238 -6.68 7.11 3.01
C LEU A 238 -6.60 8.57 3.50
N GLU A 239 -6.05 9.47 2.70
CA GLU A 239 -5.90 10.88 3.09
C GLU A 239 -7.25 11.55 3.33
N LYS A 240 -8.18 11.46 2.38
CA LYS A 240 -9.49 12.12 2.50
C LYS A 240 -10.36 11.53 3.61
N CYS A 241 -10.23 10.24 3.90
CA CYS A 241 -10.91 9.60 5.03
C CYS A 241 -10.17 9.77 6.36
N GLY A 242 -8.99 10.37 6.37
CA GLY A 242 -8.16 10.51 7.58
C GLY A 242 -7.61 9.19 8.11
N LEU A 243 -7.38 8.20 7.25
CA LEU A 243 -6.91 6.88 7.64
C LEU A 243 -5.38 6.75 7.50
N PRO A 244 -4.71 6.04 8.42
CA PRO A 244 -3.28 5.76 8.33
C PRO A 244 -2.98 4.74 7.21
N ALA A 245 -1.73 4.72 6.74
CA ALA A 245 -1.29 3.78 5.70
C ALA A 245 -1.48 2.30 6.10
N THR A 246 -1.48 1.99 7.39
CA THR A 246 -1.72 0.65 7.95
C THR A 246 -3.15 0.16 7.78
N SER A 247 -4.13 1.06 7.58
CA SER A 247 -5.51 0.68 7.25
C SER A 247 -5.62 -0.02 5.89
N GLN A 248 -4.65 0.19 4.98
CA GLN A 248 -4.52 -0.59 3.75
C GLN A 248 -3.83 -1.93 4.06
N VAL A 249 -4.63 -2.98 4.15
CA VAL A 249 -4.17 -4.34 4.48
C VAL A 249 -3.71 -5.12 3.25
N MET A 250 -4.14 -4.72 2.06
CA MET A 250 -3.70 -5.32 0.80
C MET A 250 -3.61 -4.26 -0.29
N ASN A 251 -2.54 -4.31 -1.09
CA ASN A 251 -2.46 -3.64 -2.39
C ASN A 251 -1.62 -4.49 -3.35
N ALA A 252 -2.27 -5.12 -4.33
CA ALA A 252 -1.62 -6.01 -5.28
C ALA A 252 -2.43 -6.14 -6.58
N ALA A 253 -1.73 -6.23 -7.71
CA ALA A 253 -2.30 -6.56 -9.02
C ALA A 253 -3.53 -5.71 -9.42
N GLY A 254 -3.48 -4.40 -9.17
CA GLY A 254 -4.58 -3.49 -9.48
C GLY A 254 -5.73 -3.51 -8.48
N LYS A 255 -5.58 -4.20 -7.33
CA LYS A 255 -6.60 -4.27 -6.28
C LYS A 255 -6.04 -3.81 -4.95
N PHE A 256 -6.87 -3.14 -4.17
CA PHE A 256 -6.55 -2.84 -2.78
C PHE A 256 -7.72 -3.18 -1.86
N LEU A 257 -7.41 -3.46 -0.59
CA LEU A 257 -8.38 -3.62 0.48
C LEU A 257 -7.98 -2.69 1.64
N ILE A 258 -8.92 -1.86 2.07
CA ILE A 258 -8.79 -0.98 3.24
C ILE A 258 -9.82 -1.39 4.28
N ILE A 259 -9.40 -1.44 5.54
CA ILE A 259 -10.29 -1.57 6.70
C ILE A 259 -10.48 -0.15 7.27
N ALA A 260 -11.72 0.31 7.29
CA ALA A 260 -12.11 1.65 7.70
C ALA A 260 -13.21 1.61 8.79
N PRO A 261 -13.38 2.67 9.59
CA PRO A 261 -14.53 2.80 10.48
C PRO A 261 -15.82 3.00 9.65
N ASN A 262 -16.88 2.26 9.98
CA ASN A 262 -18.19 2.39 9.35
C ASN A 262 -18.92 3.64 9.86
N THR A 263 -18.60 4.78 9.25
CA THR A 263 -19.27 6.07 9.51
C THR A 263 -19.84 6.64 8.21
N GLU A 264 -20.93 7.40 8.32
CA GLU A 264 -21.53 8.08 7.17
C GLU A 264 -20.57 9.09 6.54
N GLN A 265 -19.69 9.72 7.32
CA GLN A 265 -18.66 10.60 6.80
C GLN A 265 -17.70 9.85 5.86
N VAL A 266 -17.21 8.68 6.27
CA VAL A 266 -16.32 7.86 5.44
C VAL A 266 -17.02 7.39 4.18
N LYS A 267 -18.26 6.87 4.28
CA LYS A 267 -19.03 6.43 3.09
C LYS A 267 -19.23 7.56 2.08
N ASN A 268 -19.67 8.72 2.54
CA ASN A 268 -19.88 9.89 1.67
C ASN A 268 -18.58 10.36 1.01
N THR A 269 -17.47 10.34 1.76
CA THR A 269 -16.14 10.70 1.23
C THR A 269 -15.69 9.73 0.13
N ILE A 270 -15.90 8.43 0.33
CA ILE A 270 -15.55 7.40 -0.67
C ILE A 270 -16.40 7.57 -1.94
N GLN A 271 -17.69 7.85 -1.80
CA GLN A 271 -18.56 8.09 -2.96
C GLN A 271 -18.10 9.31 -3.78
N GLN A 272 -17.73 10.41 -3.12
CA GLN A 272 -17.16 11.59 -3.80
C GLN A 272 -15.87 11.24 -4.55
N ILE A 273 -14.99 10.46 -3.92
CA ILE A 273 -13.74 10.01 -4.55
C ILE A 273 -14.04 9.11 -5.75
N GLN A 274 -15.00 8.20 -5.67
CA GLN A 274 -15.40 7.36 -6.82
C GLN A 274 -15.81 8.22 -8.02
N THR A 275 -16.59 9.29 -7.80
CA THR A 275 -16.97 10.24 -8.86
C THR A 275 -15.76 10.96 -9.44
N GLU A 276 -14.84 11.44 -8.59
CA GLU A 276 -13.60 12.09 -9.05
C GLU A 276 -12.72 11.15 -9.87
N LEU A 277 -12.55 9.90 -9.44
CA LEU A 277 -11.78 8.89 -10.16
C LEU A 277 -12.43 8.58 -11.51
N ASN A 278 -13.75 8.36 -11.54
CA ASN A 278 -14.47 8.09 -12.79
C ASN A 278 -14.28 9.24 -13.79
N GLN A 279 -14.48 10.48 -13.35
CA GLN A 279 -14.31 11.65 -14.20
C GLN A 279 -12.87 11.76 -14.74
N TRP A 280 -11.88 11.51 -13.88
CA TRP A 280 -10.47 11.53 -14.28
C TRP A 280 -10.17 10.47 -15.35
N PHE A 281 -10.68 9.25 -15.20
CA PHE A 281 -10.48 8.18 -16.18
C PHE A 281 -11.17 8.48 -17.52
N ILE A 282 -12.38 9.05 -17.51
CA ILE A 282 -13.04 9.45 -18.75
C ILE A 282 -12.21 10.52 -19.47
N GLN A 283 -11.70 11.53 -18.76
CA GLN A 283 -10.86 12.60 -19.31
C GLN A 283 -9.50 12.15 -19.84
N ASN A 284 -8.85 11.18 -19.17
CA ASN A 284 -7.45 10.86 -19.46
C ASN A 284 -7.25 9.51 -20.15
N THR A 285 -8.23 8.60 -20.10
CA THR A 285 -8.16 7.26 -20.70
C THR A 285 -9.34 6.94 -21.61
N TYR A 286 -10.29 7.87 -21.79
CA TYR A 286 -11.52 7.68 -22.56
C TYR A 286 -12.34 6.48 -22.09
N GLY A 287 -12.21 6.15 -20.81
CA GLY A 287 -12.90 5.02 -20.19
C GLY A 287 -12.39 3.64 -20.63
N LEU A 288 -11.27 3.55 -21.36
CA LEU A 288 -10.60 2.28 -21.68
C LEU A 288 -10.13 1.55 -20.41
N ALA A 289 -9.88 2.31 -19.35
CA ALA A 289 -9.56 1.81 -18.03
C ALA A 289 -10.29 2.61 -16.97
N GLY A 290 -10.42 2.04 -15.78
CA GLY A 290 -10.94 2.74 -14.63
C GLY A 290 -10.77 1.95 -13.35
N LEU A 291 -11.29 2.49 -12.25
CA LEU A 291 -11.19 1.90 -10.92
C LEU A 291 -12.55 1.95 -10.24
N GLY A 292 -13.05 0.79 -9.82
CA GLY A 292 -14.28 0.67 -9.06
C GLY A 292 -13.99 0.39 -7.59
N ILE A 293 -14.79 0.98 -6.70
CA ILE A 293 -14.70 0.82 -5.25
C ILE A 293 -15.99 0.16 -4.75
N ALA A 294 -15.85 -1.01 -4.14
CA ALA A 294 -16.92 -1.71 -3.44
C ALA A 294 -16.82 -1.50 -1.93
N LEU A 295 -17.98 -1.36 -1.29
CA LEU A 295 -18.12 -1.16 0.14
C LEU A 295 -18.87 -2.34 0.77
N LYS A 296 -18.37 -2.83 1.90
CA LYS A 296 -19.09 -3.84 2.69
C LYS A 296 -19.00 -3.57 4.18
N GLU A 297 -20.14 -3.36 4.80
CA GLU A 297 -20.27 -3.26 6.25
C GLU A 297 -20.10 -4.64 6.90
N ALA A 298 -19.36 -4.67 8.00
CA ALA A 298 -19.02 -5.92 8.69
C ALA A 298 -19.14 -5.77 10.20
N SER A 299 -19.67 -6.81 10.85
CA SER A 299 -19.66 -6.95 12.31
C SER A 299 -18.44 -7.74 12.78
N PRO A 300 -17.98 -7.55 14.04
CA PRO A 300 -16.86 -8.30 14.61
C PRO A 300 -17.03 -9.83 14.50
N GLU A 301 -18.25 -10.34 14.69
CA GLU A 301 -18.54 -11.78 14.66
C GLU A 301 -18.28 -12.43 13.29
N GLN A 302 -18.31 -11.65 12.21
CA GLN A 302 -18.05 -12.15 10.86
C GLN A 302 -16.56 -12.46 10.61
N PHE A 303 -15.65 -11.93 11.44
CA PHE A 303 -14.22 -12.24 11.35
C PHE A 303 -13.81 -13.42 12.25
N MET A 304 -14.62 -13.73 13.27
CA MET A 304 -14.31 -14.80 14.23
C MET A 304 -14.62 -16.19 13.69
N ASP A 305 -15.67 -16.31 12.87
CA ASP A 305 -16.17 -17.57 12.32
C ASP A 305 -15.75 -17.75 10.85
N LYS A 306 -15.16 -18.90 10.51
CA LYS A 306 -14.61 -19.18 9.17
C LYS A 306 -15.69 -19.16 8.08
N ASP A 307 -16.89 -19.65 8.37
CA ASP A 307 -17.99 -19.69 7.41
C ASP A 307 -18.61 -18.31 7.22
N LYS A 308 -18.78 -17.55 8.31
CA LYS A 308 -19.24 -16.15 8.23
C LYS A 308 -18.22 -15.27 7.49
N PHE A 309 -16.93 -15.47 7.72
CA PHE A 309 -15.88 -14.75 7.02
C PHE A 309 -15.86 -15.10 5.53
N ALA A 310 -16.03 -16.37 5.18
CA ALA A 310 -16.18 -16.80 3.79
C ALA A 310 -17.41 -16.16 3.12
N ALA A 311 -18.55 -16.09 3.82
CA ALA A 311 -19.75 -15.42 3.33
C ALA A 311 -19.55 -13.90 3.16
N LEU A 312 -18.87 -13.24 4.11
CA LEU A 312 -18.53 -11.82 4.02
C LEU A 312 -17.66 -11.54 2.78
N ARG A 313 -16.57 -12.31 2.59
CA ARG A 313 -15.71 -12.20 1.40
C ARG A 313 -16.46 -12.43 0.11
N LYS A 314 -17.33 -13.44 0.06
CA LYS A 314 -18.17 -13.72 -1.12
C LYS A 314 -19.06 -12.52 -1.44
N SER A 315 -19.73 -11.95 -0.44
CA SER A 315 -20.61 -10.79 -0.64
C SER A 315 -19.86 -9.53 -1.07
N LEU A 316 -18.62 -9.32 -0.57
CA LEU A 316 -17.77 -8.23 -1.02
C LEU A 316 -17.34 -8.42 -2.49
N PHE A 317 -17.04 -9.65 -2.88
CA PHE A 317 -16.74 -9.98 -4.27
C PHE A 317 -17.95 -9.75 -5.20
N GLU A 318 -19.14 -10.17 -4.78
CA GLU A 318 -20.38 -9.93 -5.53
C GLU A 318 -20.63 -8.42 -5.72
N GLN A 319 -20.45 -7.61 -4.68
CA GLN A 319 -20.55 -6.14 -4.74
C GLN A 319 -19.54 -5.52 -5.73
N LEU A 320 -18.33 -6.08 -5.77
CA LEU A 320 -17.29 -5.63 -6.69
C LEU A 320 -17.65 -5.95 -8.15
N GLU A 321 -18.23 -7.12 -8.41
CA GLU A 321 -18.70 -7.48 -9.75
C GLU A 321 -19.88 -6.59 -10.19
N GLU A 322 -20.81 -6.25 -9.30
CA GLU A 322 -21.86 -5.26 -9.59
C GLU A 322 -21.26 -3.90 -9.98
N THR A 323 -20.27 -3.43 -9.21
CA THR A 323 -19.56 -2.17 -9.48
C THR A 323 -18.88 -2.20 -10.86
N LYS A 324 -18.32 -3.36 -11.25
CA LYS A 324 -17.73 -3.57 -12.57
C LYS A 324 -18.74 -3.63 -13.71
N LEU A 325 -20.01 -3.84 -13.46
CA LEU A 325 -21.06 -3.75 -14.49
C LEU A 325 -21.56 -2.31 -14.66
N GLN A 326 -21.34 -1.44 -13.66
CA GLN A 326 -21.73 -0.03 -13.64
C GLN A 326 -20.52 0.91 -13.82
N ARG A 327 -19.55 0.52 -14.67
CA ARG A 327 -18.26 1.21 -14.81
C ARG A 327 -18.46 2.68 -15.16
N LEU A 328 -17.66 3.52 -14.50
CA LEU A 328 -17.52 4.94 -14.77
C LEU A 328 -18.81 5.76 -14.60
N ASP A 329 -19.94 5.14 -14.23
CA ASP A 329 -21.20 5.83 -14.02
C ASP A 329 -21.58 6.80 -15.16
N LEU A 330 -21.52 6.27 -16.40
CA LEU A 330 -21.64 7.05 -17.65
C LEU A 330 -22.99 7.75 -17.84
N THR A 331 -24.01 7.33 -17.11
CA THR A 331 -25.40 7.81 -17.27
C THR A 331 -25.87 8.72 -16.14
N GLN A 332 -25.10 8.88 -15.07
CA GLN A 332 -25.50 9.71 -13.93
C GLN A 332 -24.54 10.89 -13.75
N HIS A 333 -23.40 10.68 -13.09
CA HIS A 333 -22.60 11.78 -12.57
C HIS A 333 -21.43 12.20 -13.47
N THR A 334 -21.10 11.41 -14.49
CA THR A 334 -19.92 11.68 -15.31
C THR A 334 -20.22 12.37 -16.63
N GLU A 335 -19.35 13.30 -16.99
CA GLU A 335 -19.37 13.95 -18.30
C GLU A 335 -18.71 13.04 -19.33
N SER A 336 -19.53 12.21 -19.97
CA SER A 336 -19.08 11.17 -20.90
C SER A 336 -18.80 11.65 -22.33
N VAL A 337 -19.41 12.77 -22.74
CA VAL A 337 -19.17 13.37 -24.07
C VAL A 337 -18.01 14.36 -23.96
N GLN A 338 -16.97 14.16 -24.77
CA GLN A 338 -15.79 15.01 -24.80
C GLN A 338 -15.56 15.61 -26.17
N GLU A 339 -15.29 16.92 -26.19
CA GLU A 339 -14.79 17.59 -27.39
C GLU A 339 -13.28 17.40 -27.48
N VAL A 340 -12.85 16.42 -28.28
CA VAL A 340 -11.44 16.05 -28.44
C VAL A 340 -10.91 16.56 -29.78
N ASP A 341 -9.81 17.31 -29.73
CA ASP A 341 -9.13 17.81 -30.94
C ASP A 341 -8.13 16.79 -31.51
N TYR A 342 -8.44 16.27 -32.71
CA TYR A 342 -7.56 15.41 -33.50
C TYR A 342 -6.90 16.15 -34.68
N SER A 343 -6.85 17.49 -34.68
CA SER A 343 -6.22 18.30 -35.74
C SER A 343 -4.79 17.88 -36.07
N LYS A 344 -4.05 17.39 -35.06
CA LYS A 344 -2.66 16.88 -35.18
C LYS A 344 -2.58 15.36 -35.46
N GLY A 345 -3.71 14.70 -35.66
CA GLY A 345 -3.82 13.25 -35.84
C GLY A 345 -3.81 12.43 -34.55
N ASN A 346 -3.72 11.12 -34.70
CA ASN A 346 -3.73 10.14 -33.61
C ASN A 346 -2.31 9.86 -33.11
N CYS A 347 -2.17 9.54 -31.82
CA CYS A 347 -0.91 9.16 -31.22
C CYS A 347 -0.33 7.90 -31.86
N GLU A 348 0.97 7.92 -32.16
CA GLU A 348 1.67 6.80 -32.80
C GLU A 348 1.78 5.53 -31.93
N LEU A 349 1.64 5.67 -30.60
CA LEU A 349 1.76 4.58 -29.61
C LEU A 349 0.41 4.05 -29.12
N ASN A 350 -0.67 4.81 -29.32
CA ASN A 350 -2.02 4.40 -28.98
C ASN A 350 -3.01 5.17 -29.87
N ASN A 351 -3.69 4.44 -30.77
CA ASN A 351 -4.55 5.05 -31.78
C ASN A 351 -5.81 5.70 -31.22
N TYR A 352 -6.18 5.47 -29.96
CA TYR A 352 -7.35 6.08 -29.33
C TYR A 352 -7.12 7.55 -28.97
N PHE A 353 -5.89 7.95 -28.67
CA PHE A 353 -5.61 9.29 -28.12
C PHE A 353 -5.12 10.28 -29.20
N PRO A 354 -5.47 11.58 -29.10
CA PRO A 354 -4.93 12.61 -29.98
C PRO A 354 -3.46 12.90 -29.70
N VAL A 355 -2.78 13.50 -30.67
CA VAL A 355 -1.41 13.99 -30.50
C VAL A 355 -1.39 15.24 -29.61
N TYR A 356 -0.67 15.13 -28.49
CA TYR A 356 -0.36 16.24 -27.59
C TYR A 356 0.97 16.90 -27.96
N LYS A 357 2.05 16.11 -28.04
CA LYS A 357 3.42 16.56 -28.33
C LYS A 357 4.20 15.48 -29.08
N GLU A 358 5.00 15.87 -30.08
CA GLU A 358 5.92 14.95 -30.80
C GLU A 358 5.24 13.65 -31.29
N ASN A 359 4.05 13.75 -31.89
CA ASN A 359 3.22 12.62 -32.36
C ASN A 359 2.71 11.66 -31.27
N ARG A 360 2.81 12.05 -29.99
CA ARG A 360 2.39 11.24 -28.84
C ARG A 360 1.32 11.95 -28.01
N SER A 361 0.44 11.17 -27.39
CA SER A 361 -0.48 11.68 -26.37
C SER A 361 0.26 11.90 -25.05
N LEU A 362 -0.34 12.67 -24.14
CA LEU A 362 0.22 12.91 -22.81
C LEU A 362 0.48 11.60 -22.05
N ILE A 363 -0.54 10.72 -21.98
CA ILE A 363 -0.43 9.43 -21.29
C ILE A 363 0.61 8.51 -21.91
N SER A 364 0.70 8.46 -23.25
CA SER A 364 1.71 7.62 -23.92
C SER A 364 3.12 8.15 -23.75
N SER A 365 3.31 9.46 -23.66
CA SER A 365 4.61 10.07 -23.34
C SER A 365 5.06 9.69 -21.93
N ASP A 366 4.16 9.79 -20.95
CA ASP A 366 4.45 9.38 -19.57
C ASP A 366 4.70 7.88 -19.46
N GLN A 367 3.97 7.03 -20.20
CA GLN A 367 4.22 5.58 -20.22
C GLN A 367 5.65 5.24 -20.66
N VAL A 368 6.14 5.87 -21.75
CA VAL A 368 7.53 5.67 -22.20
C VAL A 368 8.52 6.18 -21.14
N LYS A 369 8.23 7.34 -20.55
CA LYS A 369 9.08 7.97 -19.53
C LYS A 369 9.16 7.12 -18.26
N ILE A 370 8.04 6.58 -17.77
CA ILE A 370 7.98 5.63 -16.65
C ILE A 370 8.86 4.41 -16.96
N GLY A 371 8.66 3.78 -18.12
CA GLY A 371 9.41 2.58 -18.50
C GLY A 371 10.93 2.78 -18.55
N GLU A 372 11.36 4.00 -18.89
CA GLU A 372 12.76 4.41 -18.86
C GLU A 372 13.26 4.71 -17.44
N LEU A 373 12.52 5.50 -16.66
CA LEU A 373 12.93 5.93 -15.32
C LEU A 373 12.96 4.77 -14.33
N LEU A 374 12.07 3.78 -14.48
CA LEU A 374 12.11 2.56 -13.66
C LEU A 374 13.43 1.79 -13.76
N ALA A 375 14.13 1.87 -14.89
CA ALA A 375 15.43 1.21 -15.07
C ALA A 375 16.61 2.06 -14.59
N LYS A 376 16.41 3.37 -14.40
CA LYS A 376 17.49 4.35 -14.18
C LYS A 376 17.46 5.03 -12.81
N LYS A 377 16.34 4.90 -12.10
CA LYS A 377 16.05 5.60 -10.85
C LYS A 377 15.76 4.59 -9.75
N ASP A 378 15.76 5.09 -8.52
CA ASP A 378 15.68 4.26 -7.32
C ASP A 378 14.51 4.62 -6.44
N ARG A 379 14.01 5.86 -6.53
CA ARG A 379 12.94 6.33 -5.65
C ARG A 379 11.86 7.13 -6.36
N ILE A 380 10.63 7.04 -5.84
CA ILE A 380 9.45 7.75 -6.31
C ILE A 380 8.98 8.70 -5.21
N ILE A 381 8.64 9.92 -5.58
CA ILE A 381 8.05 10.92 -4.70
C ILE A 381 6.65 11.23 -5.23
N VAL A 382 5.66 11.15 -4.33
CA VAL A 382 4.28 11.58 -4.57
C VAL A 382 4.04 12.85 -3.75
N CYS A 383 3.55 13.89 -4.41
CA CYS A 383 3.29 15.20 -3.83
C CYS A 383 2.05 15.83 -4.45
N ASP A 384 1.55 16.91 -3.86
CA ASP A 384 0.47 17.70 -4.46
C ASP A 384 0.87 18.13 -5.88
N TYR A 385 -0.11 18.14 -6.79
CA TYR A 385 0.08 18.68 -8.13
C TYR A 385 0.63 20.12 -8.05
N ASP A 386 1.55 20.47 -8.97
CA ASP A 386 2.30 21.74 -9.00
C ASP A 386 3.25 21.98 -7.81
N SER A 387 3.59 20.95 -7.04
CA SER A 387 4.66 21.06 -6.06
C SER A 387 6.01 21.38 -6.74
N ASN A 388 6.60 22.50 -6.34
CA ASN A 388 7.94 22.91 -6.81
C ASN A 388 9.03 22.00 -6.21
N ILE A 389 9.25 20.85 -6.83
CA ILE A 389 10.42 19.99 -6.62
C ILE A 389 11.46 20.34 -7.70
N TYR A 390 12.72 20.46 -7.30
CA TYR A 390 13.81 20.70 -8.24
C TYR A 390 13.90 19.57 -9.27
N GLN A 391 14.08 19.91 -10.54
CA GLN A 391 14.15 18.95 -11.65
C GLN A 391 15.49 19.09 -12.37
N ASN A 392 16.16 17.96 -12.57
CA ASN A 392 17.40 17.84 -13.32
C ASN A 392 17.50 16.42 -13.91
N ASN A 393 18.69 16.01 -14.34
CA ASN A 393 18.88 14.64 -14.84
C ASN A 393 18.60 13.58 -13.76
N ASP A 394 18.84 13.90 -12.50
CA ASP A 394 18.71 13.00 -11.35
C ASP A 394 17.27 12.90 -10.84
N THR A 395 16.49 13.98 -10.93
CA THR A 395 15.10 14.08 -10.49
C THR A 395 14.20 14.53 -11.64
N GLN A 396 13.32 13.65 -12.11
CA GLN A 396 12.43 13.90 -13.26
C GLN A 396 10.97 13.64 -12.90
N SER A 397 10.06 14.47 -13.42
CA SER A 397 8.61 14.39 -13.17
C SER A 397 7.83 13.72 -14.29
N LEU A 398 6.67 13.15 -14.00
CA LEU A 398 5.64 12.87 -15.00
C LEU A 398 4.84 14.14 -15.29
N GLU A 399 4.30 14.26 -16.51
CA GLU A 399 3.53 15.46 -16.91
C GLU A 399 2.06 15.38 -16.48
N MET A 400 1.49 14.18 -16.40
CA MET A 400 0.10 13.98 -16.00
C MET A 400 -0.15 14.40 -14.55
N ASN A 401 -1.24 15.14 -14.35
CA ASN A 401 -1.90 15.24 -13.05
C ASN A 401 -2.66 13.93 -12.79
N ILE A 402 -2.21 13.11 -11.86
CA ILE A 402 -2.87 11.83 -11.54
C ILE A 402 -3.63 11.98 -10.23
N PHE A 403 -4.96 12.09 -10.32
CA PHE A 403 -5.87 12.24 -9.17
C PHE A 403 -5.58 13.42 -8.23
N GLY A 404 -4.85 14.45 -8.69
CA GLY A 404 -4.41 15.59 -7.89
C GLY A 404 -2.95 15.52 -7.45
N TYR A 405 -2.20 14.51 -7.88
CA TYR A 405 -0.80 14.30 -7.51
C TYR A 405 0.17 14.49 -8.69
N SER A 406 1.37 14.97 -8.37
CA SER A 406 2.54 14.92 -9.24
C SER A 406 3.50 13.82 -8.78
N ILE A 407 4.08 13.12 -9.77
CA ILE A 407 4.96 11.96 -9.54
C ILE A 407 6.36 12.28 -10.04
N PHE A 408 7.36 12.08 -9.18
CA PHE A 408 8.76 12.30 -9.49
C PHE A 408 9.55 11.01 -9.29
N PHE A 409 10.50 10.76 -10.19
CA PHE A 409 11.49 9.71 -10.05
C PHE A 409 12.85 10.33 -9.76
N THR A 410 13.56 9.81 -8.76
CA THR A 410 14.84 10.35 -8.31
C THR A 410 15.85 9.25 -8.03
N ASN A 411 17.15 9.58 -8.09
CA ASN A 411 18.22 8.65 -7.69
C ASN A 411 18.20 8.43 -6.16
N GLU A 412 19.11 7.58 -5.67
CA GLU A 412 19.39 7.36 -4.25
C GLU A 412 19.71 8.65 -3.45
N GLN A 413 19.69 8.51 -2.12
CA GLN A 413 19.81 9.62 -1.18
C GLN A 413 21.15 10.36 -1.31
N GLU A 414 22.23 9.63 -1.55
CA GLU A 414 23.58 10.16 -1.70
C GLU A 414 23.67 11.15 -2.86
N SER A 415 22.88 10.92 -3.91
CA SER A 415 22.87 11.74 -5.12
C SER A 415 21.93 12.93 -5.04
N THR A 416 20.76 12.77 -4.41
CA THR A 416 19.66 13.76 -4.50
C THR A 416 19.15 14.27 -3.16
N GLY A 417 19.69 13.74 -2.06
CA GLY A 417 19.28 14.05 -0.70
C GLY A 417 17.99 13.32 -0.29
N ASP A 418 17.48 13.74 0.88
CA ASP A 418 16.27 13.23 1.51
C ASP A 418 15.03 14.09 1.21
N PHE A 419 15.17 15.20 0.50
CA PHE A 419 14.09 16.19 0.29
C PHE A 419 13.47 16.69 1.61
N GLY A 420 14.26 16.75 2.67
CA GLY A 420 13.79 16.99 4.04
C GLY A 420 13.01 18.29 4.22
N LYS A 421 13.32 19.36 3.48
CA LYS A 421 12.53 20.62 3.54
C LYS A 421 11.09 20.42 3.05
N LEU A 422 10.89 19.62 2.00
CA LEU A 422 9.57 19.35 1.45
C LEU A 422 8.78 18.40 2.36
N ALA A 423 9.46 17.38 2.91
CA ALA A 423 8.87 16.47 3.89
C ALA A 423 8.38 17.22 5.14
N LYS A 424 9.20 18.09 5.73
CA LYS A 424 8.84 18.93 6.90
C LYS A 424 7.65 19.84 6.63
N ASN A 425 7.57 20.37 5.41
CA ASN A 425 6.47 21.23 4.98
C ASN A 425 5.22 20.45 4.52
N HIS A 426 5.17 19.14 4.75
CA HIS A 426 4.04 18.27 4.39
C HIS A 426 3.66 18.33 2.90
N LYS A 427 4.65 18.57 2.03
CA LYS A 427 4.45 18.56 0.57
C LYS A 427 4.67 17.20 -0.05
N ILE A 428 5.29 16.26 0.68
CA ILE A 428 5.50 14.89 0.24
C ILE A 428 4.47 14.02 0.97
N HIS A 429 3.64 13.35 0.18
CA HIS A 429 2.64 12.40 0.66
C HIS A 429 3.23 11.00 0.80
N ARG A 430 4.03 10.58 -0.19
CA ARG A 430 4.72 9.28 -0.20
C ARG A 430 6.13 9.40 -0.78
N PHE A 431 7.03 8.59 -0.26
CA PHE A 431 8.42 8.51 -0.70
C PHE A 431 8.84 7.05 -0.70
N TRP A 432 8.85 6.44 -1.89
CA TRP A 432 9.05 5.02 -2.05
C TRP A 432 10.41 4.71 -2.66
N ASP A 433 11.14 3.78 -2.06
CA ASP A 433 12.29 3.13 -2.65
C ASP A 433 11.85 1.90 -3.42
N PHE A 434 12.33 1.80 -4.66
CA PHE A 434 12.12 0.67 -5.54
C PHE A 434 13.46 0.15 -6.10
N SER A 435 14.59 0.48 -5.45
CA SER A 435 15.93 0.01 -5.81
C SER A 435 16.02 -1.52 -5.76
N LEU A 436 16.88 -2.14 -6.58
CA LEU A 436 17.09 -3.59 -6.50
C LEU A 436 18.21 -3.89 -5.51
N ALA A 437 18.10 -5.02 -4.81
CA ALA A 437 19.22 -5.56 -4.04
C ALA A 437 20.40 -5.86 -4.98
N GLN A 438 21.62 -5.50 -4.58
CA GLN A 438 22.83 -5.71 -5.37
C GLN A 438 23.20 -7.20 -5.48
N ASN A 439 22.76 -8.00 -4.51
CA ASN A 439 22.92 -9.45 -4.49
C ASN A 439 21.75 -10.11 -3.74
N THR A 440 21.67 -11.44 -3.79
CA THR A 440 20.54 -12.19 -3.22
C THR A 440 20.50 -12.20 -1.69
N GLN A 441 21.59 -11.86 -1.01
CA GLN A 441 21.68 -11.87 0.45
C GLN A 441 21.47 -10.49 1.08
N GLN A 442 21.54 -9.42 0.29
CA GLN A 442 21.37 -8.06 0.79
C GLN A 442 19.94 -7.84 1.29
N GLU A 443 19.83 -7.29 2.50
CA GLU A 443 18.57 -6.86 3.10
C GLU A 443 17.95 -5.74 2.27
N ILE A 444 16.62 -5.77 2.09
CA ILE A 444 15.93 -4.77 1.27
C ILE A 444 15.74 -3.43 1.99
N TRP A 445 15.95 -3.36 3.30
CA TRP A 445 15.74 -2.15 4.10
C TRP A 445 16.90 -1.16 3.92
N ASN A 446 16.59 0.09 3.58
CA ASN A 446 17.56 1.17 3.42
C ASN A 446 17.12 2.52 4.02
N GLY A 447 16.08 2.53 4.86
CA GLY A 447 15.56 3.74 5.50
C GLY A 447 14.29 4.32 4.88
N TYR A 448 13.92 3.89 3.67
CA TYR A 448 12.77 4.40 2.94
C TYR A 448 11.65 3.36 2.83
N ALA A 449 10.42 3.86 2.67
CA ALA A 449 9.26 3.00 2.50
C ALA A 449 9.38 2.25 1.18
N ARG A 450 8.92 1.01 1.12
CA ARG A 450 8.90 0.23 -0.11
C ARG A 450 7.46 -0.12 -0.45
N ARG A 451 7.21 -0.21 -1.74
CA ARG A 451 6.01 -0.82 -2.30
C ARG A 451 6.47 -1.84 -3.32
N TYR A 452 5.75 -2.96 -3.41
CA TYR A 452 6.06 -4.04 -4.34
C TYR A 452 5.64 -3.66 -5.77
N MET A 453 6.25 -2.59 -6.29
CA MET A 453 6.12 -2.15 -7.66
C MET A 453 7.31 -2.73 -8.43
N SER A 454 7.04 -3.68 -9.33
CA SER A 454 8.11 -4.42 -10.02
C SER A 454 8.84 -3.54 -11.04
N LYS A 455 10.17 -3.39 -10.89
CA LYS A 455 11.07 -2.85 -11.94
C LYS A 455 11.06 -3.70 -13.21
N ASP A 456 10.76 -4.99 -13.06
CA ASP A 456 10.81 -6.01 -14.12
C ASP A 456 9.43 -6.62 -14.41
N THR A 457 8.38 -5.80 -14.43
CA THR A 457 7.08 -6.21 -14.99
C THR A 457 7.12 -6.12 -16.53
N ALA A 458 8.00 -6.92 -17.11
CA ALA A 458 7.91 -7.32 -18.50
C ALA A 458 7.93 -8.84 -18.50
N LEU A 459 6.82 -9.46 -18.07
CA LEU A 459 6.38 -10.85 -18.27
C LEU A 459 5.48 -11.25 -17.09
N PHE A 460 4.17 -11.14 -17.30
CA PHE A 460 3.20 -12.10 -16.77
C PHE A 460 2.76 -12.97 -17.95
#